data_AF-A0A9D5T641-F1
#
_entry.id   AF-A0A9D5T641-F1
#
_cell.length_a   1.000
_cell.length_b   1.000
_cell.length_c   1.000
_cell.angle_alpha   90.00
_cell.angle_beta   90.00
_cell.angle_gamma   90.00
#
_symmetry.space_group_name_H-M   'P 1'
#
loop_
_entity.id
_entity.type
_entity.pdbx_description
1 polymer ?
#
loop_
_entity_poly.entity_id
_entity_poly.type
_entity_poly.pdbx_seq_one_letter_code
_entity_poly.pdbx_strand_id
1 'polypeptide(L)'
;MCNSVLLPLIKKFKLHDMSVFEVIYGEFEKLINFYASHIGTEDAKPDLTLFLIELLYAIDLSRFKNDCSSGLKKYIAVCIRNQYIYLSKNEDKISRFTYEIFDNCASYNEQYDDKIAVEQILNCLTEKQKRVLVYRYKYGFSDREIAAKLNIKRQSVNQLKNRAFEIIRTKF
;
A
#
# COMPACT_ATOMS: atom_id res chain seq x y z
N MET A 1 12.53 -10.60 -5.38
CA MET A 1 13.29 -10.59 -6.65
C MET A 1 14.17 -9.35 -6.84
N CYS A 2 15.39 -9.53 -7.37
CA CYS A 2 16.29 -8.45 -7.82
C CYS A 2 16.09 -8.11 -9.32
N ASN A 3 16.68 -7.01 -9.78
CA ASN A 3 16.54 -6.53 -11.16
C ASN A 3 17.06 -7.55 -12.16
N SER A 4 18.14 -8.28 -11.86
CA SER A 4 18.71 -9.28 -12.77
C SER A 4 17.78 -10.43 -13.09
N VAL A 5 16.81 -10.70 -12.22
CA VAL A 5 15.76 -11.70 -12.45
C VAL A 5 14.50 -11.03 -13.01
N LEU A 6 14.10 -9.87 -12.48
CA LEU A 6 12.85 -9.23 -12.86
C LEU A 6 12.88 -8.63 -14.28
N LEU A 7 14.00 -8.05 -14.70
CA LEU A 7 14.16 -7.48 -16.05
C LEU A 7 13.91 -8.49 -17.17
N PRO A 8 14.57 -9.67 -17.21
CA PRO A 8 14.33 -10.64 -18.26
C PRO A 8 12.90 -11.18 -18.23
N LEU A 9 12.27 -11.32 -17.06
CA LEU A 9 10.86 -11.70 -16.97
C LEU A 9 9.95 -10.66 -17.64
N ILE A 10 10.11 -9.38 -17.31
CA ILE A 10 9.27 -8.33 -17.94
C ILE A 10 9.55 -8.23 -19.45
N LYS A 11 10.79 -8.45 -19.90
CA LYS A 11 11.10 -8.52 -21.35
C LYS A 11 10.34 -9.65 -22.04
N LYS A 12 10.31 -10.85 -21.44
CA LYS A 12 9.51 -11.98 -21.96
C LYS A 12 8.02 -11.67 -21.97
N PHE A 13 7.51 -11.08 -20.89
CA PHE A 13 6.11 -10.66 -20.79
C PHE A 13 5.73 -9.68 -21.91
N LYS A 14 6.59 -8.69 -22.20
CA LYS A 14 6.39 -7.74 -23.32
C LYS A 14 6.39 -8.40 -24.70
N LEU A 15 7.02 -9.56 -24.84
CA LEU A 15 6.99 -10.39 -26.05
C LEU A 15 5.77 -11.32 -26.07
N HIS A 16 4.74 -11.03 -25.28
CA HIS A 16 3.49 -11.80 -25.14
C HIS A 16 3.65 -13.21 -24.58
N ASP A 17 4.77 -13.51 -23.91
CA ASP A 17 4.90 -14.73 -23.11
C ASP A 17 4.12 -14.55 -21.80
N MET A 18 2.83 -14.90 -21.81
CA MET A 18 1.97 -14.74 -20.64
C MET A 18 2.30 -15.73 -19.51
N SER A 19 3.08 -16.79 -19.79
CA SER A 19 3.47 -17.78 -18.78
C SER A 19 4.32 -17.17 -17.65
N VAL A 20 5.07 -16.10 -17.95
CA VAL A 20 5.88 -15.41 -16.95
C VAL A 20 5.08 -14.46 -16.07
N PHE A 21 3.82 -14.19 -16.41
CA PHE A 21 3.00 -13.25 -15.65
C PHE A 21 2.75 -13.74 -14.23
N GLU A 22 2.47 -15.02 -14.03
CA GLU A 22 2.23 -15.57 -12.68
C GLU A 22 3.44 -15.36 -11.75
N VAL A 23 4.66 -15.50 -12.28
CA VAL A 23 5.90 -15.27 -11.53
C VAL A 23 6.06 -13.81 -11.13
N ILE A 24 5.77 -12.89 -12.06
CA ILE A 24 5.83 -11.44 -11.79
C ILE A 24 4.73 -11.06 -10.80
N TYR A 25 3.50 -11.52 -11.02
CA TYR A 25 2.34 -11.23 -10.19
C TYR A 25 2.56 -11.73 -8.76
N GLY A 26 3.10 -12.94 -8.56
CA GLY A 26 3.42 -13.49 -7.24
C GLY A 26 4.37 -12.62 -6.40
N GLU A 27 5.26 -11.84 -7.02
CA GLU A 27 6.13 -10.89 -6.32
C GLU A 27 5.38 -9.68 -5.74
N PHE A 28 4.20 -9.36 -6.27
CA PHE A 28 3.36 -8.22 -5.89
C PHE A 28 2.00 -8.61 -5.32
N GLU A 29 1.60 -9.88 -5.39
CA GLU A 29 0.28 -10.37 -4.99
C GLU A 29 -0.08 -9.96 -3.56
N LYS A 30 0.83 -10.15 -2.60
CA LYS A 30 0.60 -9.74 -1.21
C LYS A 30 0.33 -8.24 -1.08
N LEU A 31 1.02 -7.41 -1.87
CA LEU A 31 0.84 -5.96 -1.87
C LEU A 31 -0.47 -5.55 -2.54
N ILE A 32 -0.83 -6.21 -3.64
CA ILE A 32 -2.10 -5.99 -4.36
C ILE A 32 -3.27 -6.37 -3.46
N ASN A 33 -3.24 -7.56 -2.85
CA ASN A 33 -4.29 -8.02 -1.93
C ASN A 33 -4.42 -7.08 -0.72
N PHE A 34 -3.28 -6.61 -0.17
CA PHE A 34 -3.27 -5.64 0.92
C PHE A 34 -3.97 -4.32 0.55
N TYR A 35 -3.70 -3.76 -0.64
CA TYR A 35 -4.35 -2.52 -1.04
C TYR A 35 -5.80 -2.72 -1.51
N ALA A 36 -6.11 -3.84 -2.17
CA ALA A 36 -7.47 -4.15 -2.58
C ALA A 36 -8.41 -4.28 -1.36
N SER A 37 -7.96 -4.95 -0.29
CA SER A 37 -8.75 -5.06 0.94
C SER A 37 -8.97 -3.72 1.65
N HIS A 38 -8.08 -2.75 1.44
CA HIS A 38 -8.23 -1.39 1.95
C HIS A 38 -9.17 -0.52 1.13
N ILE A 39 -9.39 -0.85 -0.15
CA ILE A 39 -10.40 -0.22 -1.00
C ILE A 39 -11.78 -0.82 -0.64
N GLY A 40 -11.88 -2.15 -0.58
CA GLY A 40 -13.08 -2.84 -0.10
C GLY A 40 -14.17 -3.08 -1.15
N THR A 41 -13.87 -2.85 -2.44
CA THR A 41 -14.75 -3.16 -3.56
C THR A 41 -14.34 -4.44 -4.29
N GLU A 42 -15.31 -5.09 -4.94
CA GLU A 42 -15.08 -6.33 -5.71
C GLU A 42 -14.07 -6.12 -6.86
N ASP A 43 -14.08 -4.92 -7.45
CA ASP A 43 -13.21 -4.55 -8.56
C ASP A 43 -11.80 -4.09 -8.14
N ALA A 44 -11.55 -3.85 -6.85
CA ALA A 44 -10.28 -3.28 -6.38
C ALA A 44 -9.06 -4.13 -6.75
N LYS A 45 -9.16 -5.45 -6.61
CA LYS A 45 -8.08 -6.38 -6.96
C LYS A 45 -7.92 -6.51 -8.48
N PRO A 46 -8.99 -6.75 -9.26
CA PRO A 46 -8.94 -6.67 -10.72
C PRO A 46 -8.31 -5.38 -11.24
N ASP A 47 -8.69 -4.21 -10.72
CA ASP A 47 -8.19 -2.90 -11.15
C ASP A 47 -6.69 -2.74 -10.89
N LEU A 48 -6.23 -3.10 -9.69
CA LEU A 48 -4.80 -3.06 -9.36
C LEU A 48 -3.99 -4.06 -10.20
N THR A 49 -4.59 -5.20 -10.57
CA THR A 49 -3.96 -6.21 -11.43
C THR A 49 -3.88 -5.72 -12.87
N LEU A 50 -4.95 -5.12 -13.39
CA LEU A 50 -4.98 -4.50 -14.70
C LEU A 50 -3.93 -3.38 -14.80
N PHE A 51 -3.87 -2.51 -13.78
CA PHE A 51 -2.85 -1.47 -13.70
C PHE A 51 -1.42 -2.05 -13.71
N LEU A 52 -1.18 -3.17 -13.00
CA LEU A 52 0.13 -3.83 -13.06
C LEU A 52 0.45 -4.28 -14.49
N ILE A 53 -0.49 -4.92 -15.20
CA ILE A 53 -0.30 -5.35 -16.58
C ILE A 53 0.05 -4.16 -17.48
N GLU A 54 -0.73 -3.08 -17.42
CA GLU A 54 -0.50 -1.85 -18.20
C GLU A 54 0.88 -1.25 -17.90
N LEU A 55 1.25 -1.18 -16.61
CA LEU A 55 2.55 -0.70 -16.17
C LEU A 55 3.70 -1.56 -16.72
N LEU A 56 3.54 -2.88 -16.71
CA LEU A 56 4.55 -3.81 -17.23
C LEU A 56 4.77 -3.61 -18.74
N TYR A 57 3.74 -3.27 -19.51
CA TYR A 57 3.88 -2.91 -20.92
C TYR A 57 4.50 -1.53 -21.11
N ALA A 58 4.08 -0.53 -20.32
CA ALA A 58 4.50 0.86 -20.46
C ALA A 58 5.92 1.16 -19.95
N ILE A 59 6.43 0.38 -18.98
CA ILE A 59 7.69 0.69 -18.30
C ILE A 59 8.91 0.66 -19.24
N ASP A 60 9.70 1.72 -19.21
CA ASP A 60 10.98 1.78 -19.93
C ASP A 60 12.07 1.05 -19.12
N LEU A 61 12.38 -0.18 -19.53
CA LEU A 61 13.35 -1.03 -18.84
C LEU A 61 14.80 -0.54 -18.99
N SER A 62 15.11 0.33 -19.96
CA SER A 62 16.46 0.87 -20.16
C SER A 62 16.95 1.72 -18.99
N ARG A 63 16.02 2.25 -18.19
CA ARG A 63 16.28 3.06 -16.99
C ARG A 63 16.80 2.27 -15.80
N PHE A 64 16.80 0.94 -15.89
CA PHE A 64 17.16 0.05 -14.79
C PHE A 64 18.40 -0.76 -15.13
N LYS A 65 19.36 -0.77 -14.21
CA LYS A 65 20.56 -1.60 -14.34
C LYS A 65 20.21 -3.08 -14.13
N ASN A 66 20.81 -3.92 -14.96
CA ASN A 66 20.77 -5.37 -14.80
C ASN A 66 21.75 -5.79 -13.70
N ASP A 67 21.31 -5.67 -12.45
CA ASP A 67 22.12 -5.92 -11.26
C ASP A 67 21.30 -6.62 -10.17
N CYS A 68 21.95 -6.91 -9.04
CA CYS A 68 21.28 -7.47 -7.86
C CYS A 68 20.45 -6.44 -7.08
N SER A 69 20.26 -5.21 -7.58
CA SER A 69 19.46 -4.20 -6.89
C SER A 69 17.97 -4.52 -6.98
N SER A 70 17.16 -3.87 -6.12
CA SER A 70 15.70 -3.99 -6.11
C SER A 70 15.01 -2.74 -6.68
N GLY A 71 15.73 -1.94 -7.49
CA GLY A 71 15.24 -0.65 -7.99
C GLY A 71 13.94 -0.76 -8.79
N LEU A 72 13.87 -1.73 -9.70
CA LEU A 72 12.68 -1.98 -10.53
C LEU A 72 11.49 -2.46 -9.69
N LYS A 73 11.74 -3.43 -8.79
CA LYS A 73 10.72 -3.92 -7.85
C LYS A 73 10.16 -2.78 -6.99
N LYS A 74 11.03 -1.94 -6.42
CA LYS A 74 10.63 -0.78 -5.61
C LYS A 74 9.83 0.22 -6.42
N TYR A 75 10.23 0.48 -7.66
CA TYR A 75 9.51 1.39 -8.56
C TYR A 75 8.08 0.89 -8.82
N ILE A 76 7.92 -0.39 -9.19
CA ILE A 76 6.60 -0.99 -9.44
C ILE A 76 5.75 -0.94 -8.17
N ALA A 77 6.29 -1.31 -7.01
CA ALA A 77 5.58 -1.22 -5.74
C ALA A 77 5.09 0.21 -5.41
N VAL A 78 5.90 1.23 -5.71
CA VAL A 78 5.50 2.64 -5.55
C VAL A 78 4.36 3.00 -6.52
N CYS A 79 4.40 2.52 -7.76
CA CYS A 79 3.33 2.74 -8.74
C CYS A 79 2.02 2.10 -8.28
N ILE A 80 2.05 0.84 -7.83
CA ILE A 80 0.87 0.14 -7.27
C ILE A 80 0.28 0.91 -6.09
N ARG A 81 1.12 1.37 -5.15
CA ARG A 81 0.66 2.22 -4.03
C ARG A 81 -0.02 3.49 -4.53
N ASN A 82 0.56 4.17 -5.51
CA ASN A 82 -0.03 5.40 -6.04
C ASN A 82 -1.38 5.13 -6.71
N GLN A 83 -1.50 4.03 -7.44
CA GLN A 83 -2.78 3.61 -8.03
C GLN A 83 -3.81 3.33 -6.95
N TYR A 84 -3.45 2.62 -5.88
CA TYR A 84 -4.30 2.44 -4.71
C TYR A 84 -4.77 3.79 -4.13
N ILE A 85 -3.86 4.74 -3.92
CA ILE A 85 -4.21 6.07 -3.38
C ILE A 85 -5.17 6.81 -4.33
N TYR A 86 -5.00 6.64 -5.63
CA TYR A 86 -5.88 7.22 -6.64
C TYR A 86 -7.28 6.59 -6.58
N LEU A 87 -7.37 5.26 -6.61
CA LEU A 87 -8.62 4.50 -6.51
C LEU A 87 -9.37 4.81 -5.20
N SER A 88 -8.66 4.76 -4.07
CA SER A 88 -9.24 5.07 -2.75
C SER A 88 -9.80 6.50 -2.65
N LYS A 89 -9.20 7.49 -3.32
CA LYS A 89 -9.73 8.87 -3.37
C LYS A 89 -10.93 9.03 -4.30
N ASN A 90 -10.98 8.26 -5.38
CA ASN A 90 -12.14 8.24 -6.26
C ASN A 90 -13.32 7.56 -5.56
N GLU A 91 -13.06 6.53 -4.76
CA GLU A 91 -14.07 5.95 -3.89
C GLU A 91 -14.51 6.92 -2.80
N ASP A 92 -13.64 7.69 -2.14
CA ASP A 92 -14.08 8.76 -1.21
C ASP A 92 -15.01 9.81 -1.87
N LYS A 93 -15.00 9.93 -3.20
CA LYS A 93 -15.92 10.78 -3.98
C LYS A 93 -17.19 10.03 -4.42
N ILE A 94 -17.08 8.76 -4.82
CA ILE A 94 -18.21 7.90 -5.21
C ILE A 94 -19.03 7.52 -3.98
N SER A 95 -18.37 7.15 -2.87
CA SER A 95 -18.92 6.97 -1.53
C SER A 95 -19.74 8.19 -1.10
N ARG A 96 -19.25 9.41 -1.28
CA ARG A 96 -20.05 10.62 -1.00
C ARG A 96 -21.27 10.80 -1.91
N PHE A 97 -21.32 10.12 -3.05
CA PHE A 97 -22.46 10.12 -3.98
C PHE A 97 -23.41 8.93 -3.74
N THR A 98 -22.93 7.85 -3.11
CA THR A 98 -23.70 6.62 -2.84
C THR A 98 -24.14 6.47 -1.38
N TYR A 99 -23.61 7.26 -0.44
CA TYR A 99 -23.97 7.21 0.98
C TYR A 99 -25.40 7.68 1.32
N GLU A 100 -26.19 8.14 0.34
CA GLU A 100 -27.64 8.25 0.52
C GLU A 100 -28.34 6.88 0.54
N ILE A 101 -27.65 5.80 0.19
CA ILE A 101 -28.20 4.44 0.03
C ILE A 101 -27.16 3.41 0.50
N PHE A 102 -26.74 3.31 1.77
CA PHE A 102 -26.23 2.04 2.36
C PHE A 102 -25.81 2.22 3.84
N ASP A 103 -26.71 2.74 4.67
CA ASP A 103 -26.55 2.68 6.12
C ASP A 103 -26.96 1.27 6.59
N ASN A 104 -26.15 0.24 6.28
CA ASN A 104 -26.24 -1.10 6.89
C ASN A 104 -25.11 -2.02 6.41
N CYS A 105 -24.17 -2.29 7.31
CA CYS A 105 -23.81 -3.64 7.79
C CYS A 105 -22.30 -3.72 8.10
N ALA A 106 -22.00 -3.76 9.40
CA ALA A 106 -20.68 -4.00 9.93
C ALA A 106 -20.42 -5.50 10.07
N SER A 107 -19.27 -6.00 9.61
CA SER A 107 -18.62 -7.20 10.16
C SER A 107 -17.35 -7.54 9.39
N TYR A 108 -16.17 -7.41 10.01
CA TYR A 108 -15.00 -8.23 9.65
C TYR A 108 -14.26 -8.70 10.90
N ASN A 109 -14.39 -10.00 11.16
CA ASN A 109 -13.73 -10.74 12.22
C ASN A 109 -12.46 -11.40 11.67
N GLU A 110 -11.30 -11.08 12.26
CA GLU A 110 -10.10 -11.92 12.25
C GLU A 110 -9.27 -11.59 13.50
N GLN A 111 -8.92 -12.64 14.26
CA GLN A 111 -8.00 -12.73 15.41
C GLN A 111 -8.21 -11.73 16.57
N TYR A 112 -9.06 -12.14 17.53
CA TYR A 112 -9.41 -11.37 18.73
C TYR A 112 -8.19 -11.01 19.62
N ASP A 113 -7.20 -11.91 19.71
CA ASP A 113 -6.01 -11.71 20.55
C ASP A 113 -5.06 -10.63 20.00
N ASP A 114 -4.78 -10.66 18.69
CA ASP A 114 -3.95 -9.64 18.03
C ASP A 114 -4.63 -8.28 18.00
N LYS A 115 -5.96 -8.24 17.86
CA LYS A 115 -6.75 -7.01 17.96
C LYS A 115 -6.64 -6.39 19.35
N ILE A 116 -6.74 -7.18 20.42
CA ILE A 116 -6.58 -6.70 21.80
C ILE A 116 -5.16 -6.15 22.03
N ALA A 117 -4.13 -6.88 21.59
CA ALA A 117 -2.75 -6.44 21.75
C ALA A 117 -2.47 -5.12 21.01
N VAL A 118 -2.94 -4.99 19.76
CA VAL A 118 -2.81 -3.76 18.97
C VAL A 118 -3.58 -2.60 19.60
N GLU A 119 -4.79 -2.85 20.12
CA GLU A 119 -5.60 -1.82 20.77
C GLU A 119 -4.95 -1.33 22.08
N GLN A 120 -4.40 -2.23 22.89
CA GLN A 120 -3.63 -1.89 24.10
C GLN A 120 -2.38 -1.05 23.78
N ILE A 121 -1.64 -1.43 22.73
CA ILE A 121 -0.48 -0.67 22.23
C ILE A 121 -0.91 0.72 21.77
N LEU A 122 -1.98 0.82 20.98
CA LEU A 122 -2.48 2.10 20.48
C LEU A 122 -3.00 3.00 21.59
N ASN A 123 -3.66 2.45 22.62
CA ASN A 123 -4.18 3.23 23.76
C ASN A 123 -3.09 3.94 24.58
N CYS A 124 -1.84 3.50 24.47
CA CYS A 124 -0.70 4.17 25.11
C CYS A 124 -0.20 5.41 24.34
N LEU A 125 -0.71 5.66 23.14
CA LEU A 125 -0.27 6.74 22.26
C LEU A 125 -1.25 7.91 22.26
N THR A 126 -0.74 9.12 22.02
CA THR A 126 -1.58 10.28 21.73
C THR A 126 -2.31 10.12 20.41
N GLU A 127 -3.46 10.77 20.24
CA GLU A 127 -4.24 10.73 18.99
C GLU A 127 -3.43 11.13 17.75
N LYS A 128 -2.51 12.09 17.89
CA LYS A 128 -1.60 12.47 16.78
C LYS A 128 -0.62 11.35 16.42
N GLN A 129 -0.07 10.65 17.41
CA GLN A 129 0.81 9.50 17.17
C GLN A 129 0.04 8.33 16.55
N LYS A 130 -1.15 8.00 17.08
CA LYS A 130 -2.04 6.98 16.50
C LYS A 130 -2.34 7.28 15.03
N ARG A 131 -2.78 8.50 14.72
CA ARG A 131 -3.08 8.93 13.34
C ARG A 131 -1.87 8.80 12.42
N VAL A 132 -0.67 9.21 12.86
CA VAL A 132 0.56 9.06 12.06
C VAL A 132 0.87 7.60 11.78
N LEU A 133 0.77 6.71 12.79
CA LEU A 133 1.01 5.28 12.59
C LEU A 133 -0.05 4.64 11.69
N VAL A 134 -1.33 4.95 11.90
CA VAL A 134 -2.43 4.47 11.07
C VAL A 134 -2.23 4.92 9.62
N TYR A 135 -1.99 6.22 9.38
CA TYR A 135 -1.73 6.70 8.02
C TYR A 135 -0.50 6.05 7.37
N ARG A 136 0.55 5.76 8.16
CA ARG A 136 1.76 5.16 7.63
C ARG A 136 1.63 3.67 7.31
N TYR A 137 1.07 2.90 8.24
CA TYR A 137 1.13 1.44 8.23
C TYR A 137 -0.18 0.79 7.80
N LYS A 138 -1.33 1.42 8.10
CA LYS A 138 -2.64 0.96 7.59
C LYS A 138 -2.87 1.49 6.17
N TYR A 139 -2.70 2.78 5.95
CA TYR A 139 -3.01 3.40 4.64
C TYR A 139 -1.79 3.61 3.73
N GLY A 140 -0.57 3.26 4.16
CA GLY A 140 0.62 3.31 3.32
C GLY A 140 1.12 4.71 2.92
N PHE A 141 0.61 5.80 3.51
CA PHE A 141 1.02 7.16 3.16
C PHE A 141 2.51 7.42 3.48
N SER A 142 3.17 8.21 2.66
CA SER A 142 4.52 8.73 2.91
C SER A 142 4.51 9.83 3.97
N ASP A 143 5.65 10.06 4.62
CA ASP A 143 5.79 11.12 5.63
C ASP A 143 5.37 12.50 5.09
N ARG A 144 5.54 12.75 3.78
CA ARG A 144 5.13 13.99 3.13
C ARG A 144 3.60 14.07 2.96
N GLU A 145 2.96 12.98 2.55
CA GLU A 145 1.50 12.91 2.42
C GLU A 145 0.82 13.00 3.79
N ILE A 146 1.39 12.37 4.81
CA ILE A 146 0.94 12.47 6.21
C ILE A 146 1.06 13.91 6.71
N ALA A 147 2.20 14.55 6.45
CA ALA A 147 2.44 15.93 6.81
C ALA A 147 1.39 16.87 6.19
N ALA A 148 1.09 16.70 4.90
CA ALA A 148 0.04 17.45 4.22
C ALA A 148 -1.35 17.19 4.81
N LYS A 149 -1.72 15.91 5.05
CA LYS A 149 -3.02 15.54 5.64
C LYS A 149 -3.22 16.08 7.06
N LEU A 150 -2.17 16.11 7.87
CA LEU A 150 -2.22 16.57 9.25
C LEU A 150 -1.89 18.07 9.40
N ASN A 151 -1.59 18.76 8.30
CA ASN A 151 -1.13 20.15 8.27
C ASN A 151 0.05 20.41 9.23
N ILE A 152 1.08 19.55 9.17
CA ILE A 152 2.30 19.63 9.98
C ILE A 152 3.55 19.54 9.09
N LYS A 153 4.73 19.83 9.66
CA LYS A 153 6.00 19.65 8.94
C LYS A 153 6.34 18.16 8.79
N ARG A 154 6.99 17.80 7.68
CA ARG A 154 7.50 16.43 7.45
C ARG A 154 8.38 15.91 8.59
N GLN A 155 9.22 16.77 9.16
CA GLN A 155 10.09 16.40 10.29
C GLN A 155 9.26 16.06 11.54
N SER A 156 8.12 16.74 11.76
CA SER A 156 7.21 16.46 12.87
C SER A 156 6.58 15.08 12.74
N VAL A 157 6.28 14.60 11.52
CA VAL A 157 5.82 13.23 11.29
C VAL A 157 6.87 12.21 11.76
N ASN A 158 8.14 12.44 11.43
CA ASN A 158 9.22 11.55 11.86
C ASN A 158 9.39 11.53 13.38
N GLN A 159 9.33 12.70 14.03
CA GLN A 159 9.38 12.80 15.48
C GLN A 159 8.20 12.09 16.16
N LEU A 160 6.98 12.23 15.62
CA LEU A 160 5.78 11.56 16.14
C LEU A 160 5.90 10.04 16.03
N LYS A 161 6.40 9.50 14.90
CA LYS A 161 6.68 8.05 14.75
C LYS A 161 7.68 7.57 15.79
N ASN A 162 8.84 8.24 15.90
CA ASN A 162 9.90 7.81 16.81
C ASN A 162 9.40 7.83 18.26
N ARG A 163 8.73 8.90 18.69
CA ARG A 163 8.13 8.95 20.03
C ARG A 163 7.10 7.86 20.27
N ALA A 164 6.31 7.53 19.24
CA ALA A 164 5.35 6.43 19.36
C ALA A 164 6.09 5.10 19.57
N PHE A 165 7.11 4.79 18.78
CA PHE A 165 7.89 3.57 18.94
C PHE A 165 8.64 3.48 20.27
N GLU A 166 9.17 4.59 20.80
CA GLU A 166 9.77 4.62 22.13
C GLU A 166 8.76 4.26 23.24
N ILE A 167 7.53 4.79 23.16
CA ILE A 167 6.47 4.46 24.12
C ILE A 167 6.12 2.98 24.06
N ILE A 168 6.00 2.43 22.84
CA ILE A 168 5.68 1.01 22.64
C ILE A 168 6.79 0.14 23.25
N ARG A 169 8.06 0.43 22.94
CA ARG A 169 9.23 -0.30 23.45
C ARG A 169 9.41 -0.20 24.97
N THR A 170 8.92 0.87 25.60
CA THR A 170 9.02 1.02 27.05
C THR A 170 7.94 0.21 27.78
N LYS A 171 6.83 -0.09 27.12
CA LYS A 171 5.67 -0.76 27.72
C LYS A 171 5.56 -2.26 27.39
N PHE A 172 6.33 -2.74 26.42
CA PHE A 172 6.37 -4.13 25.93
C PHE A 172 7.79 -4.50 25.56
#